data_AF-A0A2K3MML2-F1
#
_entry.id   AF-A0A2K3MML2-F1
#
_cell.length_a   1.000
_cell.length_b   1.000
_cell.length_c   1.000
_cell.angle_alpha   90.00
_cell.angle_beta   90.00
_cell.angle_gamma   90.00
#
_symmetry.space_group_name_H-M   'P 1'
#
loop_
_entity.id
_entity.type
_entity.pdbx_description
1 polymer ?
#
loop_
_entity_poly.entity_id
_entity_poly.type
_entity_poly.pdbx_seq_one_letter_code
_entity_poly.pdbx_strand_id
1 'polypeptide(L)'
;MLLGHNDDYSADRIMKVTVAFNRFASGLIERMPRVRFGYAHVVNNRYDEWLMYAIGGSADPTIFSQGNYFMASKNSDAKQVTKRETDGKWNSWKWRTYGDVFLNGAYFVPSGYGSCAPSYSPDQNFVAAKASLVPLLTLNAGPLDCVANKAC
;
A
#
# COMPACT_ATOMS: atom_id res chain seq x y z
N MET A 1 6.98 6.96 2.73
CA MET A 1 7.62 6.13 1.69
C MET A 1 7.27 6.63 0.29
N LEU A 2 8.25 7.11 -0.47
CA LEU A 2 8.06 7.63 -1.83
C LEU A 2 8.72 6.69 -2.84
N LEU A 3 7.96 6.22 -3.83
CA LEU A 3 8.40 5.33 -4.90
C LEU A 3 8.28 6.09 -6.24
N GLY A 4 9.42 6.56 -6.75
CA GLY A 4 9.47 7.47 -7.91
C GLY A 4 9.48 8.95 -7.49
N HIS A 5 10.53 9.66 -7.88
CA HIS A 5 10.82 11.01 -7.37
C HIS A 5 10.12 12.13 -8.17
N ASN A 6 10.12 12.03 -9.50
CA ASN A 6 9.71 13.10 -10.41
C ASN A 6 8.58 12.62 -11.34
N ASP A 7 7.57 13.47 -11.56
CA ASP A 7 6.43 13.22 -12.43
C ASP A 7 6.80 13.24 -13.94
N ASP A 8 8.01 13.68 -14.30
CA ASP A 8 8.53 13.67 -15.68
C ASP A 8 9.54 12.53 -15.93
N TYR A 9 9.96 11.80 -14.90
CA TYR A 9 10.98 10.74 -15.02
C TYR A 9 10.36 9.40 -15.45
N SER A 10 9.94 9.35 -16.70
CA SER A 10 9.21 8.20 -17.28
C SER A 10 9.97 6.85 -17.27
N ALA A 11 11.27 6.85 -17.00
CA ALA A 11 12.04 5.62 -16.82
C ALA A 11 11.54 4.78 -15.62
N ASP A 12 10.91 5.40 -14.62
CA ASP A 12 10.34 4.69 -13.46
C ASP A 12 9.14 3.78 -13.82
N ARG A 13 8.64 3.80 -15.06
CA ARG A 13 7.57 2.88 -15.50
C ARG A 13 7.95 1.40 -15.37
N ILE A 14 9.24 1.07 -15.41
CA ILE A 14 9.70 -0.31 -15.22
C ILE A 14 9.81 -0.72 -13.74
N MET A 15 9.68 0.24 -12.81
CA MET A 15 9.75 -0.03 -11.38
C MET A 15 8.62 -0.99 -10.96
N LYS A 16 8.98 -2.03 -10.22
CA LYS A 16 8.05 -2.98 -9.60
C LYS A 16 8.41 -3.14 -8.14
N VAL A 17 7.50 -2.81 -7.24
CA VAL A 17 7.71 -2.89 -5.79
C VAL A 17 6.63 -3.77 -5.16
N THR A 18 7.04 -4.60 -4.22
CA THR A 18 6.13 -5.32 -3.32
C THR A 18 6.30 -4.73 -1.93
N VAL A 19 5.22 -4.23 -1.35
CA VAL A 19 5.16 -3.76 0.04
C VAL A 19 4.34 -4.80 0.79
N ALA A 20 4.98 -5.61 1.63
CA ALA A 20 4.31 -6.72 2.30
C ALA A 20 4.66 -6.85 3.78
N PHE A 21 3.69 -7.27 4.59
CA PHE A 21 3.83 -7.59 6.00
C PHE A 21 4.39 -6.45 6.87
N ASN A 22 4.16 -5.19 6.47
CA ASN A 22 4.56 -4.02 7.24
C ASN A 22 3.45 -3.61 8.22
N ARG A 23 3.86 -3.00 9.34
CA ARG A 23 2.96 -2.23 10.21
C ARG A 23 3.23 -0.74 10.04
N PHE A 24 2.29 -0.04 9.43
CA PHE A 24 2.25 1.41 9.39
C PHE A 24 1.45 1.90 10.61
N ALA A 25 2.17 2.29 11.66
CA ALA A 25 1.59 2.66 12.95
C ALA A 25 0.89 4.04 12.93
N SER A 26 0.18 4.35 14.02
CA SER A 26 -0.50 5.62 14.21
C SER A 26 0.46 6.82 14.22
N GLY A 27 -0.06 7.99 13.87
CA GLY A 27 0.72 9.22 13.76
C GLY A 27 1.39 9.43 12.41
N LEU A 28 1.37 8.44 11.51
CA LEU A 28 1.82 8.61 10.13
C LEU A 28 0.84 9.50 9.35
N ILE A 29 1.39 10.53 8.70
CA ILE A 29 0.57 11.49 7.96
C ILE A 29 0.13 10.91 6.61
N GLU A 30 1.09 10.45 5.80
CA GLU A 30 0.87 10.09 4.42
C GLU A 30 1.95 9.17 3.82
N ARG A 31 1.73 8.73 2.57
CA ARG A 31 2.72 8.06 1.68
C ARG A 31 3.14 6.66 2.14
N MET A 32 2.19 5.74 2.24
CA MET A 32 2.42 4.34 2.64
C MET A 32 1.88 3.32 1.60
N PRO A 33 2.32 3.34 0.33
CA PRO A 33 3.28 4.26 -0.31
C PRO A 33 2.63 5.44 -1.02
N ARG A 34 3.46 6.39 -1.47
CA ARG A 34 3.15 7.27 -2.61
C ARG A 34 3.95 6.83 -3.84
N VAL A 35 3.28 6.52 -4.95
CA VAL A 35 3.88 5.89 -6.14
C VAL A 35 3.79 6.80 -7.37
N ARG A 36 4.78 6.73 -8.26
CA ARG A 36 4.74 7.32 -9.60
C ARG A 36 5.11 6.30 -10.66
N PHE A 37 4.43 6.36 -11.80
CA PHE A 37 4.65 5.55 -13.00
C PHE A 37 4.56 4.02 -12.85
N GLY A 38 5.44 3.42 -12.06
CA GLY A 38 5.61 1.98 -11.96
C GLY A 38 4.46 1.24 -11.29
N TYR A 39 4.77 0.04 -10.84
CA TYR A 39 3.83 -0.90 -10.22
C TYR A 39 4.14 -1.09 -8.74
N ALA A 40 3.10 -1.03 -7.90
CA ALA A 40 3.18 -1.41 -6.50
C ALA A 40 2.13 -2.46 -6.15
N HIS A 41 2.57 -3.63 -5.72
CA HIS A 41 1.73 -4.59 -5.02
C HIS A 41 1.83 -4.33 -3.51
N VAL A 42 0.76 -3.86 -2.92
CA VAL A 42 0.64 -3.55 -1.50
C VAL A 42 -0.21 -4.66 -0.88
N VAL A 43 0.40 -5.55 -0.10
CA VAL A 43 -0.25 -6.79 0.33
C VAL A 43 -0.02 -7.15 1.78
N ASN A 44 -1.08 -7.53 2.49
CA ASN A 44 -1.04 -7.94 3.89
C ASN A 44 -0.29 -6.98 4.84
N ASN A 45 -0.40 -5.67 4.61
CA ASN A 45 0.11 -4.65 5.52
C ASN A 45 -0.99 -4.18 6.48
N ARG A 46 -0.59 -3.79 7.68
CA ARG A 46 -1.45 -3.17 8.68
C ARG A 46 -1.29 -1.66 8.64
N TYR A 47 -2.41 -0.94 8.61
CA TYR A 47 -2.46 0.52 8.65
C TYR A 47 -3.28 0.97 9.84
N ASP A 48 -2.63 1.63 10.79
CA ASP A 48 -3.24 2.18 11.99
C ASP A 48 -3.32 3.71 11.87
N GLU A 49 -4.53 4.28 11.86
CA GLU A 49 -4.83 5.69 12.13
C GLU A 49 -3.98 6.74 11.37
N TRP A 50 -3.93 6.66 10.04
CA TRP A 50 -3.28 7.70 9.23
C TRP A 50 -3.98 9.07 9.35
N LEU A 51 -3.22 10.14 9.15
CA LEU A 51 -3.71 11.52 9.37
C LEU A 51 -4.14 12.26 8.09
N MET A 52 -3.76 11.77 6.91
CA MET A 52 -4.21 12.34 5.62
C MET A 52 -4.65 11.27 4.62
N TYR A 53 -3.75 10.38 4.21
CA TYR A 53 -4.07 9.22 3.37
C TYR A 53 -3.06 8.09 3.60
N ALA A 54 -3.44 6.84 3.33
CA ALA A 54 -2.52 5.73 3.41
C ALA A 54 -1.75 5.55 2.10
N ILE A 55 -2.46 5.30 1.00
CA ILE A 55 -1.89 4.97 -0.31
C ILE A 55 -2.13 6.13 -1.27
N GLY A 56 -1.12 6.55 -2.02
CA GLY A 56 -1.29 7.64 -2.98
C GLY A 56 -0.37 7.54 -4.18
N GLY A 57 -0.46 8.53 -5.06
CA GLY A 57 0.36 8.56 -6.25
C GLY A 57 -0.02 9.66 -7.25
N SER A 58 0.88 9.85 -8.20
CA SER A 58 0.77 10.77 -9.34
C SER A 58 1.47 10.16 -10.56
N ALA A 59 1.29 10.73 -11.75
CA ALA A 59 1.89 10.23 -12.99
C ALA A 59 1.54 8.76 -13.33
N ASP A 60 0.26 8.40 -13.23
CA ASP A 60 -0.31 7.11 -13.70
C ASP A 60 0.40 5.84 -13.18
N PRO A 61 0.51 5.64 -11.85
CA PRO A 61 1.04 4.40 -11.30
C PRO A 61 -0.04 3.32 -11.31
N THR A 62 0.39 2.06 -11.40
CA THR A 62 -0.49 0.91 -11.12
C THR A 62 -0.32 0.48 -9.66
N ILE A 63 -1.41 0.47 -8.89
CA ILE A 63 -1.41 0.08 -7.49
C ILE A 63 -2.41 -1.03 -7.28
N PHE A 64 -1.93 -2.17 -6.77
CA PHE A 64 -2.77 -3.28 -6.36
C PHE A 64 -2.68 -3.45 -4.84
N SER A 65 -3.79 -3.16 -4.16
CA SER A 65 -3.99 -3.39 -2.73
C SER A 65 -4.65 -4.76 -2.54
N GLN A 66 -4.01 -5.67 -1.82
CA GLN A 66 -4.50 -7.02 -1.61
C GLN A 66 -4.42 -7.47 -0.14
N GLY A 67 -5.55 -7.85 0.45
CA GLY A 67 -5.57 -8.44 1.79
C GLY A 67 -4.97 -7.57 2.90
N ASN A 68 -4.95 -6.24 2.76
CA ASN A 68 -4.48 -5.31 3.79
C ASN A 68 -5.54 -5.05 4.86
N TYR A 69 -5.09 -4.59 6.01
CA TYR A 69 -5.95 -4.25 7.15
C TYR A 69 -5.86 -2.75 7.43
N PHE A 70 -6.94 -2.01 7.15
CA PHE A 70 -7.01 -0.57 7.30
C PHE A 70 -7.91 -0.17 8.47
N MET A 71 -7.32 0.43 9.50
CA MET A 71 -8.03 1.09 10.59
C MET A 71 -7.88 2.60 10.43
N ALA A 72 -8.90 3.28 9.90
CA ALA A 72 -8.83 4.74 9.76
C ALA A 72 -8.77 5.43 11.13
N SER A 73 -8.18 6.63 11.17
CA SER A 73 -8.18 7.47 12.38
C SER A 73 -9.59 7.98 12.70
N LYS A 74 -9.79 8.58 13.89
CA LYS A 74 -11.08 9.20 14.25
C LYS A 74 -11.42 10.45 13.42
N ASN A 75 -10.44 11.04 12.74
CA ASN A 75 -10.65 12.20 11.87
C ASN A 75 -11.57 11.84 10.69
N SER A 76 -12.66 12.58 10.52
CA SER A 76 -13.60 12.41 9.40
C SER A 76 -12.96 12.69 8.04
N ASP A 77 -11.92 13.51 8.01
CA ASP A 77 -11.27 13.92 6.77
C ASP A 77 -10.21 12.91 6.30
N ALA A 78 -9.87 11.92 7.14
CA ALA A 78 -8.85 10.90 6.89
C ALA A 78 -9.43 9.49 6.78
N LYS A 79 -10.62 9.35 6.18
CA LYS A 79 -11.28 8.04 5.97
C LYS A 79 -10.90 7.36 4.66
N GLN A 80 -10.62 8.15 3.63
CA GLN A 80 -10.25 7.61 2.34
C GLN A 80 -8.80 7.10 2.38
N VAL A 81 -8.61 5.81 2.09
CA VAL A 81 -7.29 5.17 2.03
C VAL A 81 -6.44 5.77 0.91
N THR A 82 -7.08 6.09 -0.23
CA THR A 82 -6.42 6.47 -1.48
C THR A 82 -6.42 7.97 -1.73
N LYS A 83 -5.27 8.57 -2.09
CA LYS A 83 -5.21 9.96 -2.60
C LYS A 83 -4.45 10.07 -3.91
N ARG A 84 -5.11 10.61 -4.95
CA ARG A 84 -4.48 10.95 -6.22
C ARG A 84 -3.95 12.38 -6.14
N GLU A 85 -2.66 12.55 -6.36
CA GLU A 85 -2.00 13.86 -6.37
C GLU A 85 -2.02 14.41 -7.81
N THR A 86 -3.21 14.78 -8.29
CA THR A 86 -3.40 15.41 -9.61
C THR A 86 -4.77 16.10 -9.69
N ASP A 87 -4.83 17.22 -10.40
CA ASP A 87 -6.09 17.88 -10.79
C ASP A 87 -6.65 17.32 -12.11
N GLY A 88 -5.89 16.45 -12.78
CA GLY A 88 -6.24 15.86 -14.06
C GLY A 88 -7.14 14.63 -13.95
N LYS A 89 -7.48 14.06 -15.11
CA LYS A 89 -8.25 12.81 -15.19
C LYS A 89 -7.37 11.62 -14.78
N TRP A 90 -7.71 11.00 -13.64
CA TRP A 90 -7.05 9.79 -13.11
C TRP A 90 -7.90 8.52 -13.24
N ASN A 91 -9.11 8.61 -13.82
CA ASN A 91 -10.06 7.49 -13.89
C ASN A 91 -9.50 6.25 -14.62
N SER A 92 -8.52 6.44 -15.51
CA SER A 92 -7.83 5.34 -16.21
C SER A 92 -6.72 4.68 -15.39
N TRP A 93 -6.23 5.32 -14.33
CA TRP A 93 -5.14 4.79 -13.50
C TRP A 93 -5.60 3.54 -12.78
N LYS A 94 -4.80 2.48 -12.85
CA LYS A 94 -5.17 1.16 -12.33
C LYS A 94 -4.92 1.04 -10.84
N TRP A 95 -5.89 1.46 -10.03
CA TRP A 95 -5.84 1.37 -8.57
C TRP A 95 -6.93 0.42 -8.11
N ARG A 96 -6.54 -0.77 -7.65
CA ARG A 96 -7.48 -1.86 -7.35
C ARG A 96 -7.27 -2.35 -5.93
N THR A 97 -8.38 -2.76 -5.30
CA THR A 97 -8.41 -3.42 -4.00
C THR A 97 -9.00 -4.82 -4.16
N TYR A 98 -8.49 -5.79 -3.40
CA TYR A 98 -9.03 -7.14 -3.34
C TYR A 98 -8.83 -7.77 -1.95
N GLY A 99 -9.92 -8.16 -1.30
CA GLY A 99 -9.87 -8.84 0.01
C GLY A 99 -9.36 -7.99 1.17
N ASP A 100 -9.26 -6.66 1.00
CA ASP A 100 -8.90 -5.73 2.07
C ASP A 100 -10.01 -5.63 3.13
N VAL A 101 -9.63 -5.37 4.37
CA VAL A 101 -10.55 -5.03 5.47
C VAL A 101 -10.46 -3.55 5.77
N PHE A 102 -11.61 -2.90 5.83
CA PHE A 102 -11.74 -1.49 6.14
C PHE A 102 -12.54 -1.29 7.42
N LEU A 103 -11.97 -0.59 8.38
CA LEU A 103 -12.55 -0.35 9.70
C LEU A 103 -12.60 1.13 10.01
N ASN A 104 -13.48 1.48 10.97
CA ASN A 104 -13.69 2.85 11.41
C ASN A 104 -14.04 3.82 10.26
N GLY A 105 -14.85 3.35 9.31
CA GLY A 105 -15.25 4.12 8.13
C GLY A 105 -14.18 4.27 7.06
N ALA A 106 -13.06 3.54 7.14
CA ALA A 106 -12.10 3.49 6.05
C ALA A 106 -12.77 3.03 4.75
N TYR A 107 -12.28 3.52 3.61
CA TYR A 107 -12.69 3.02 2.30
C TYR A 107 -11.63 3.28 1.24
N PHE A 108 -11.65 2.45 0.20
CA PHE A 108 -10.78 2.56 -0.96
C PHE A 108 -11.62 2.95 -2.18
N VAL A 109 -11.17 3.96 -2.93
CA VAL A 109 -11.82 4.34 -4.20
C VAL A 109 -11.03 3.71 -5.34
N PRO A 110 -11.53 2.67 -6.03
CA PRO A 110 -10.84 2.03 -7.13
C PRO A 110 -10.96 2.81 -8.44
N SER A 111 -10.03 2.57 -9.37
CA SER A 111 -10.05 3.12 -10.73
C SER A 111 -9.33 2.21 -11.72
N GLY A 112 -9.52 2.49 -13.01
CA GLY A 112 -8.97 1.69 -14.09
C GLY A 112 -9.62 0.32 -14.24
N TYR A 113 -9.51 -0.22 -15.45
CA TYR A 113 -10.00 -1.54 -15.83
C TYR A 113 -8.83 -2.49 -16.18
N GLY A 114 -9.11 -3.79 -16.19
CA GLY A 114 -8.15 -4.83 -16.51
C GLY A 114 -7.46 -5.43 -15.28
N SER A 115 -6.59 -6.40 -15.53
CA SER A 115 -5.86 -7.11 -14.47
C SER A 115 -4.81 -6.19 -13.83
N CYS A 116 -4.70 -6.29 -12.50
CA CYS A 116 -3.62 -5.72 -11.69
C CYS A 116 -2.85 -6.81 -10.95
N ALA A 117 -3.06 -8.08 -11.34
CA ALA A 117 -2.36 -9.20 -10.75
C ALA A 117 -0.85 -9.01 -10.92
N PRO A 118 -0.05 -9.28 -9.87
CA PRO A 118 1.39 -9.14 -9.96
C PRO A 118 1.96 -10.17 -10.95
N SER A 119 2.88 -9.72 -11.79
CA SER A 119 3.62 -10.59 -12.70
C SER A 119 4.87 -11.12 -11.97
N TYR A 120 4.64 -11.97 -10.99
CA TYR A 120 5.71 -12.65 -10.25
C TYR A 120 6.25 -13.84 -11.03
N SER A 121 7.57 -13.98 -11.00
CA SER A 121 8.21 -15.26 -11.33
C SER A 121 7.87 -16.32 -10.27
N PRO A 122 8.07 -17.62 -10.55
CA PRO A 122 7.82 -18.68 -9.57
C PRO A 122 8.50 -18.44 -8.23
N ASP A 123 9.74 -17.94 -8.24
CA ASP A 123 10.53 -17.68 -7.01
C ASP A 123 10.05 -16.45 -6.22
N GLN A 124 9.34 -15.54 -6.88
CA GLN A 124 8.76 -14.34 -6.26
C GLN A 124 7.33 -14.56 -5.79
N ASN A 125 6.72 -15.68 -6.16
CA ASN A 125 5.29 -15.90 -5.94
C ASN A 125 5.01 -16.23 -4.47
N PHE A 126 3.93 -15.67 -3.94
CA PHE A 126 3.41 -15.98 -2.61
C PHE A 126 1.90 -15.78 -2.58
N VAL A 127 1.27 -16.42 -1.60
CA VAL A 127 -0.19 -16.35 -1.41
C VAL A 127 -0.51 -15.21 -0.45
N ALA A 128 -1.36 -14.27 -0.89
CA ALA A 128 -1.91 -13.27 0.00
C ALA A 128 -2.85 -13.92 1.03
N ALA A 129 -2.58 -13.67 2.30
CA ALA A 129 -3.44 -14.12 3.40
C ALA A 129 -4.73 -13.30 3.49
N LYS A 130 -5.72 -13.83 4.24
CA LYS A 130 -6.94 -13.07 4.56
C LYS A 130 -6.57 -11.83 5.40
N ALA A 131 -7.15 -10.69 5.05
CA ALA A 131 -6.89 -9.43 5.75
C ALA A 131 -7.15 -9.49 7.28
N SER A 132 -8.09 -10.32 7.74
CA SER A 132 -8.35 -10.52 9.17
C SER A 132 -7.17 -11.11 9.96
N LEU A 133 -6.22 -11.79 9.29
CA LEU A 133 -5.02 -12.35 9.91
C LEU A 133 -3.85 -11.37 9.95
N VAL A 134 -3.93 -10.25 9.22
CA VAL A 134 -2.84 -9.27 9.12
C VAL A 134 -2.38 -8.73 10.48
N PRO A 135 -3.26 -8.43 11.46
CA PRO A 135 -2.81 -8.03 12.79
C PRO A 135 -1.87 -9.05 13.46
N LEU A 136 -2.06 -10.35 13.21
CA LEU A 136 -1.17 -11.41 13.68
C LEU A 136 0.09 -11.52 12.82
N LEU A 137 -0.04 -11.47 11.49
CA LEU A 137 1.09 -11.58 10.55
C LEU A 137 2.11 -10.44 10.70
N THR A 138 1.65 -9.28 11.18
CA THR A 138 2.48 -8.08 11.38
C THR A 138 2.83 -7.81 12.85
N LEU A 139 2.59 -8.78 13.74
CA LEU A 139 2.85 -8.64 15.18
C LEU A 139 4.33 -8.36 15.47
N ASN A 140 5.21 -9.04 14.75
CA ASN A 140 6.67 -8.93 14.89
C ASN A 140 7.28 -8.00 13.84
N ALA A 141 6.49 -7.09 13.24
CA ALA A 141 7.03 -6.11 12.29
C ALA A 141 7.95 -5.14 13.03
N GLY A 142 9.20 -5.03 12.57
CA GLY A 142 10.22 -4.21 13.21
C GLY A 142 11.58 -4.92 13.22
N PRO A 143 12.59 -4.34 13.89
CA PRO A 143 13.84 -5.03 14.14
C PRO A 143 13.59 -6.27 15.02
N LEU A 144 14.40 -7.30 14.82
CA LEU A 144 14.43 -8.44 15.73
C LEU A 144 15.05 -8.00 17.07
N ASP A 145 14.52 -8.51 18.18
CA ASP A 145 15.13 -8.36 19.50
C ASP A 145 16.36 -9.26 19.60
N CYS A 146 17.48 -8.75 19.11
CA CYS A 146 18.76 -9.44 19.06
C CYS A 146 19.59 -9.23 20.33
N VAL A 147 20.31 -10.27 20.76
CA VAL A 147 21.34 -10.17 21.79
C VAL A 147 22.72 -10.22 21.13
N ALA A 148 23.64 -9.34 21.52
CA ALA A 148 24.99 -9.32 21.00
C ALA A 148 25.66 -10.72 21.09
N ASN A 149 26.33 -11.13 20.02
CA ASN A 149 26.98 -12.43 19.86
C ASN A 149 26.04 -13.66 19.91
N LYS A 150 24.74 -13.49 19.72
CA LYS A 150 23.79 -14.58 19.52
C LYS A 150 23.09 -14.45 18.17
N ALA A 151 22.71 -15.59 17.60
CA ALA A 151 21.85 -15.58 16.43
C ALA A 151 20.51 -14.92 16.79
N CYS A 152 20.02 -14.12 15.85
CA CYS A 152 18.62 -13.80 15.68
C CYS A 152 18.12 -14.68 14.52
#